data_AF-A0A2U3RTT9-F1
#
_entry.id   AF-A0A2U3RTT9-F1
#
_cell.length_a   1.000
_cell.length_b   1.000
_cell.length_c   1.000
_cell.angle_alpha   90.00
_cell.angle_beta   90.00
_cell.angle_gamma   90.00
#
_symmetry.space_group_name_H-M   'P 1'
#
loop_
_entity.id
_entity.type
_entity.pdbx_description
1 polymer ?
#
loop_
_entity_poly.entity_id
_entity_poly.type
_entity_poly.pdbx_seq_one_letter_code
_entity_poly.pdbx_strand_id
1 'polypeptide(L)'
;MRPKKHKTPANKYNLEEYLNQNAEVKNILEEVPAVKKYIGNILKTYSYCKKDLDLLFAKTGDCYTSIGHVKMLIQHGNIQAASISSLLPCRNTRAKTLVALLPKLTDFRILLLKEYGIAFSSIVSIVRGVHSNNIPTAMEEVLNTILVLQANGAYTLSPQLTKVLEYYKCSFTNIANILREVKSNIGAVLSELLQILESSKISNLYKKLDINFSSFSSILNGAGSTCIQALEKLLQILDHSKIQELKNQGISFSNISSILNGAGSTCIQALEKLLQILDHSKIQELKNQGISFSNISSILSKAGAAAPQALEQILQILDHSKIQELKNQGIHFANISNILSGTGAAGPQALEKLLQILDYSKIQELKNQGIHFANISSILSKARAAAPQALEKLLQILDQSKIQELKNQGIHFANISNILSGAGAAGPQALEQILQMLDNPILLKLEIRGIFFLILVVS
;
A
#
# COMPACT_ATOMS: atom_id res chain seq x y z
N MET A 1 -38.56 14.49 -5.03
CA MET A 1 -38.27 13.64 -6.21
C MET A 1 -37.86 12.25 -5.73
N ARG A 2 -38.58 11.18 -6.11
CA ARG A 2 -38.13 9.80 -5.84
C ARG A 2 -36.84 9.50 -6.63
N PRO A 3 -35.89 8.70 -6.11
CA PRO A 3 -34.73 8.32 -6.90
C PRO A 3 -35.18 7.46 -8.09
N LYS A 4 -34.70 7.81 -9.28
CA LYS A 4 -34.89 7.00 -10.49
C LYS A 4 -34.24 5.64 -10.25
N LYS A 5 -35.04 4.57 -10.16
CA LYS A 5 -34.56 3.20 -10.31
C LYS A 5 -33.88 3.11 -11.68
N HIS A 6 -32.56 2.91 -11.70
CA HIS A 6 -31.88 2.48 -12.92
C HIS A 6 -32.53 1.17 -13.38
N LYS A 7 -33.18 1.18 -14.55
CA LYS A 7 -33.63 -0.05 -15.21
C LYS A 7 -32.37 -0.88 -15.50
N THR A 8 -32.22 -2.00 -14.82
CA THR A 8 -31.27 -3.05 -15.20
C THR A 8 -31.54 -3.41 -16.66
N PRO A 9 -30.53 -3.44 -17.56
CA PRO A 9 -30.75 -3.83 -18.94
C PRO A 9 -31.43 -5.20 -18.99
N ALA A 10 -32.44 -5.37 -19.86
CA ALA A 10 -33.11 -6.65 -20.05
C ALA A 10 -32.05 -7.76 -20.23
N ASN A 11 -32.14 -8.83 -19.42
CA ASN A 11 -31.25 -10.01 -19.44
C ASN A 11 -29.92 -9.93 -18.65
N LYS A 12 -29.80 -9.02 -17.68
CA LYS A 12 -28.72 -9.06 -16.67
C LYS A 12 -29.23 -9.40 -15.27
N TYR A 13 -28.53 -10.31 -14.60
CA TYR A 13 -28.90 -10.84 -13.28
C TYR A 13 -27.71 -10.80 -12.33
N ASN A 14 -27.92 -10.39 -11.09
CA ASN A 14 -26.99 -10.74 -10.01
C ASN A 14 -27.15 -12.22 -9.61
N LEU A 15 -26.26 -12.73 -8.76
CA LEU A 15 -26.28 -14.15 -8.37
C LEU A 15 -27.63 -14.56 -7.75
N GLU A 16 -28.17 -13.82 -6.80
CA GLU A 16 -29.44 -14.17 -6.14
C GLU A 16 -30.64 -14.08 -7.10
N GLU A 17 -30.67 -13.07 -7.98
CA GLU A 17 -31.68 -12.96 -9.03
C GLU A 17 -31.65 -14.15 -9.99
N TYR A 18 -30.45 -14.63 -10.35
CA TYR A 18 -30.28 -15.83 -11.18
C TYR A 18 -30.76 -17.10 -10.48
N LEU A 19 -30.39 -17.30 -9.21
CA LEU A 19 -30.79 -18.47 -8.43
C LEU A 19 -32.31 -18.54 -8.25
N ASN A 20 -32.99 -17.39 -8.11
CA ASN A 20 -34.45 -17.36 -8.06
C ASN A 20 -35.13 -17.77 -9.37
N GLN A 21 -34.39 -17.80 -10.49
CA GLN A 21 -34.87 -18.27 -11.80
C GLN A 21 -34.39 -19.67 -12.15
N ASN A 22 -33.50 -20.26 -11.35
CA ASN A 22 -32.93 -21.58 -11.57
C ASN A 22 -32.99 -22.39 -10.27
N ALA A 23 -34.17 -22.99 -10.02
CA ALA A 23 -34.46 -23.72 -8.77
C ALA A 23 -33.49 -24.89 -8.53
N GLU A 24 -33.05 -25.56 -9.58
CA GLU A 24 -32.11 -26.67 -9.46
C GLU A 24 -30.75 -26.21 -8.91
N VAL A 25 -30.12 -25.22 -9.55
CA VAL A 25 -28.83 -24.66 -9.08
C VAL A 25 -28.97 -24.04 -7.69
N LYS A 26 -30.12 -23.41 -7.42
CA LYS A 26 -30.43 -22.84 -6.10
C LYS A 26 -30.42 -23.91 -5.00
N ASN A 27 -31.17 -25.01 -5.18
CA ASN A 27 -31.25 -26.09 -4.21
C ASN A 27 -29.85 -26.69 -3.94
N ILE A 28 -29.06 -26.90 -4.99
CA ILE A 28 -27.69 -27.44 -4.85
C ILE A 28 -26.80 -26.49 -4.06
N LEU A 29 -26.83 -25.18 -4.35
CA LEU A 29 -26.01 -24.21 -3.63
C LEU A 29 -26.48 -23.98 -2.18
N GLU A 30 -27.74 -24.26 -1.88
CA GLU A 30 -28.28 -24.27 -0.50
C GLU A 30 -27.77 -25.47 0.30
N GLU A 31 -27.53 -26.62 -0.33
CA GLU A 31 -26.85 -27.77 0.29
C GLU A 31 -25.35 -27.52 0.54
N VAL A 32 -24.74 -26.58 -0.19
CA VAL A 32 -23.31 -26.21 -0.04
C VAL A 32 -23.11 -24.71 0.23
N PRO A 33 -23.55 -24.19 1.40
CA PRO A 33 -23.60 -22.75 1.68
C PRO A 33 -22.22 -22.07 1.65
N ALA A 34 -21.15 -22.79 1.97
CA ALA A 34 -19.77 -22.29 1.85
C ALA A 34 -19.41 -21.97 0.40
N VAL A 35 -19.80 -22.83 -0.55
CA VAL A 35 -19.58 -22.63 -1.99
C VAL A 35 -20.41 -21.44 -2.49
N LYS A 36 -21.69 -21.37 -2.10
CA LYS A 36 -22.56 -20.22 -2.42
C LYS A 36 -21.94 -18.90 -1.98
N LYS A 37 -21.50 -18.82 -0.72
CA LYS A 37 -20.84 -17.64 -0.16
C LYS A 37 -19.54 -17.30 -0.89
N TYR A 38 -18.73 -18.30 -1.22
CA TYR A 38 -17.46 -18.11 -1.91
C TYR A 38 -17.66 -17.53 -3.33
N ILE A 39 -18.56 -18.12 -4.12
CA ILE A 39 -18.93 -17.60 -5.46
C ILE A 39 -19.53 -16.20 -5.33
N GLY A 40 -20.43 -15.97 -4.37
CA GLY A 40 -21.01 -14.67 -4.08
C GLY A 40 -19.97 -13.60 -3.77
N ASN A 41 -18.92 -13.92 -3.02
CA ASN A 41 -17.82 -13.00 -2.72
C ASN A 41 -16.95 -12.67 -3.94
N ILE A 42 -16.78 -13.62 -4.88
CA ILE A 42 -16.05 -13.39 -6.13
C ILE A 42 -16.84 -12.45 -7.04
N LEU A 43 -18.11 -12.78 -7.27
CA LEU A 43 -18.99 -12.05 -8.16
C LEU A 43 -19.37 -10.68 -7.57
N LYS A 44 -19.59 -10.60 -6.25
CA LYS A 44 -20.16 -9.43 -5.55
C LYS A 44 -21.60 -9.15 -6.04
N THR A 45 -22.13 -7.98 -5.72
CA THR A 45 -23.49 -7.55 -6.07
C THR A 45 -23.64 -7.07 -7.52
N TYR A 46 -22.74 -7.48 -8.42
CA TYR A 46 -22.80 -7.09 -9.83
C TYR A 46 -23.80 -7.92 -10.63
N SER A 47 -24.27 -7.38 -11.75
CA SER A 47 -25.20 -8.05 -12.67
C SER A 47 -24.47 -8.54 -13.93
N TYR A 48 -24.78 -9.76 -14.35
CA TYR A 48 -24.14 -10.49 -15.45
C TYR A 48 -25.14 -10.93 -16.50
N CYS A 49 -24.69 -11.11 -17.74
CA CYS A 49 -25.50 -11.73 -18.77
C CYS A 49 -25.90 -13.15 -18.33
N LYS A 50 -27.17 -13.52 -18.51
CA LYS A 50 -27.68 -14.84 -18.13
C LYS A 50 -26.82 -15.98 -18.71
N LYS A 51 -26.44 -15.87 -19.99
CA LYS A 51 -25.59 -16.85 -20.68
C LYS A 51 -24.26 -17.13 -19.96
N ASP A 52 -23.64 -16.13 -19.33
CA ASP A 52 -22.37 -16.31 -18.62
C ASP A 52 -22.57 -17.01 -17.27
N LEU A 53 -23.73 -16.80 -16.62
CA LEU A 53 -24.11 -17.53 -15.41
C LEU A 53 -24.55 -18.96 -15.73
N ASP A 54 -25.27 -19.17 -16.83
CA ASP A 54 -25.61 -20.50 -17.35
C ASP A 54 -24.34 -21.29 -17.65
N LEU A 55 -23.31 -20.66 -18.23
CA LEU A 55 -21.99 -21.29 -18.41
C LEU A 55 -21.31 -21.61 -17.08
N LEU A 56 -21.40 -20.73 -16.09
CA LEU A 56 -20.81 -20.95 -14.76
C LEU A 56 -21.45 -22.15 -14.05
N PHE A 57 -22.76 -22.34 -14.21
CA PHE A 57 -23.50 -23.44 -13.62
C PHE A 57 -23.87 -24.52 -14.64
N ALA A 58 -23.12 -24.63 -15.73
CA ALA A 58 -23.33 -25.67 -16.72
C ALA A 58 -22.99 -27.04 -16.13
N LYS A 59 -23.75 -28.06 -16.54
CA LYS A 59 -23.48 -29.46 -16.22
C LYS A 59 -22.52 -30.07 -17.23
N THR A 60 -21.67 -30.97 -16.76
CA THR A 60 -20.93 -31.93 -17.59
C THR A 60 -21.28 -33.32 -17.10
N GLY A 61 -22.15 -34.03 -17.83
CA GLY A 61 -22.87 -35.19 -17.28
C GLY A 61 -23.80 -34.76 -16.15
N ASP A 62 -23.72 -35.44 -15.00
CA ASP A 62 -24.50 -35.11 -13.79
C ASP A 62 -23.78 -34.15 -12.83
N CYS A 63 -22.58 -33.68 -13.19
CA CYS A 63 -21.74 -32.88 -12.31
C CYS A 63 -21.77 -31.39 -12.67
N TYR A 64 -21.86 -30.55 -11.63
CA TYR A 64 -21.61 -29.12 -11.73
C TYR A 64 -20.12 -28.84 -11.56
N THR A 65 -19.39 -28.88 -12.67
CA THR A 65 -17.93 -28.81 -12.70
C THR A 65 -17.37 -27.58 -11.96
N SER A 66 -17.96 -26.39 -12.15
CA SER A 66 -17.55 -25.18 -11.42
C SER A 66 -17.77 -25.27 -9.91
N ILE A 67 -18.87 -25.89 -9.47
CA ILE A 67 -19.14 -26.12 -8.04
C ILE A 67 -18.09 -27.08 -7.48
N GLY A 68 -17.74 -28.14 -8.23
CA GLY A 68 -16.66 -29.06 -7.89
C GLY A 68 -15.32 -28.36 -7.70
N HIS A 69 -14.90 -27.52 -8.64
CA HIS A 69 -13.66 -26.75 -8.52
C HIS A 69 -13.69 -25.82 -7.29
N VAL A 70 -14.79 -25.11 -7.04
CA VAL A 70 -14.90 -24.24 -5.87
C VAL A 70 -14.84 -25.03 -4.57
N LYS A 71 -15.43 -26.24 -4.50
CA LYS A 71 -15.28 -27.13 -3.33
C LYS A 71 -13.82 -27.44 -3.07
N MET A 72 -13.05 -27.82 -4.10
CA MET A 72 -11.61 -28.08 -3.96
C MET A 72 -10.85 -26.83 -3.47
N LEU A 73 -11.13 -25.66 -4.05
CA LEU A 73 -10.48 -24.41 -3.63
C LEU A 73 -10.74 -24.07 -2.16
N ILE A 74 -11.97 -24.30 -1.68
CA ILE A 74 -12.32 -24.12 -0.26
C ILE A 74 -11.61 -25.16 0.62
N GLN A 75 -11.60 -26.43 0.21
CA GLN A 75 -10.96 -27.51 0.96
C GLN A 75 -9.46 -27.28 1.15
N HIS A 76 -8.76 -26.81 0.11
CA HIS A 76 -7.33 -26.50 0.21
C HIS A 76 -7.04 -25.22 1.01
N GLY A 77 -8.02 -24.33 1.20
CA GLY A 77 -7.91 -23.14 2.05
C GLY A 77 -6.89 -22.09 1.59
N ASN A 78 -6.27 -22.25 0.41
CA ASN A 78 -5.10 -21.49 0.00
C ASN A 78 -5.43 -20.19 -0.77
N ILE A 79 -6.65 -20.05 -1.30
CA ILE A 79 -7.04 -18.88 -2.10
C ILE A 79 -8.31 -18.25 -1.52
N GLN A 80 -8.22 -16.96 -1.17
CA GLN A 80 -9.39 -16.18 -0.76
C GLN A 80 -10.22 -15.74 -1.96
N ALA A 81 -11.55 -15.73 -1.82
CA ALA A 81 -12.47 -15.22 -2.84
C ALA A 81 -12.15 -13.78 -3.28
N ALA A 82 -11.63 -12.94 -2.37
CA ALA A 82 -11.19 -11.58 -2.68
C ALA A 82 -10.03 -11.55 -3.68
N SER A 83 -9.08 -12.50 -3.58
CA SER A 83 -7.95 -12.63 -4.51
C SER A 83 -8.44 -13.00 -5.91
N ILE A 84 -9.37 -13.95 -6.04
CA ILE A 84 -9.98 -14.30 -7.33
C ILE A 84 -10.81 -13.13 -7.86
N SER A 85 -11.56 -12.43 -7.01
CA SER A 85 -12.31 -11.24 -7.43
C SER A 85 -11.38 -10.15 -8.00
N SER A 86 -10.17 -10.00 -7.45
CA SER A 86 -9.18 -9.04 -7.94
C SER A 86 -8.51 -9.45 -9.27
N LEU A 87 -8.48 -10.74 -9.61
CA LEU A 87 -8.10 -11.25 -10.93
C LEU A 87 -9.13 -10.93 -12.01
N LEU A 88 -10.35 -10.54 -11.63
CA LEU A 88 -11.46 -10.39 -12.57
C LEU A 88 -11.91 -8.92 -12.65
N PRO A 89 -11.09 -8.01 -13.20
CA PRO A 89 -11.34 -6.57 -13.17
C PRO A 89 -12.58 -6.17 -13.99
N CYS A 90 -12.84 -6.86 -15.10
CA CYS A 90 -13.94 -6.56 -16.01
C CYS A 90 -15.27 -7.10 -15.48
N ARG A 91 -16.13 -6.22 -14.96
CA ARG A 91 -17.43 -6.60 -14.36
C ARG A 91 -18.33 -7.37 -15.33
N ASN A 92 -18.36 -7.00 -16.61
CA ASN A 92 -19.27 -7.64 -17.59
C ASN A 92 -18.86 -9.07 -17.98
N THR A 93 -17.55 -9.37 -18.04
CA THR A 93 -17.02 -10.67 -18.49
C THR A 93 -16.56 -11.55 -17.32
N ARG A 94 -16.76 -11.10 -16.08
CA ARG A 94 -16.26 -11.76 -14.87
C ARG A 94 -16.77 -13.19 -14.72
N ALA A 95 -18.07 -13.43 -14.89
CA ALA A 95 -18.64 -14.78 -14.76
C ALA A 95 -18.03 -15.72 -15.82
N LYS A 96 -18.00 -15.30 -17.10
CA LYS A 96 -17.35 -16.05 -18.18
C LYS A 96 -15.87 -16.35 -17.91
N THR A 97 -15.11 -15.34 -17.47
CA THR A 97 -13.68 -15.49 -17.18
C THR A 97 -13.45 -16.42 -15.98
N LEU A 98 -14.33 -16.35 -14.96
CA LEU A 98 -14.27 -17.25 -13.80
C LEU A 98 -14.40 -18.72 -14.24
N VAL A 99 -15.29 -19.04 -15.18
CA VAL A 99 -15.43 -20.42 -15.71
C VAL A 99 -14.11 -20.94 -16.27
N ALA A 100 -13.44 -20.14 -17.10
CA ALA A 100 -12.16 -20.53 -17.69
C ALA A 100 -11.02 -20.61 -16.65
N LEU A 101 -11.11 -19.84 -15.56
CA LEU A 101 -10.08 -19.74 -14.54
C LEU A 101 -10.18 -20.86 -13.48
N LEU A 102 -11.38 -21.31 -13.13
CA LEU A 102 -11.61 -22.30 -12.06
C LEU A 102 -10.77 -23.58 -12.20
N PRO A 103 -10.68 -24.23 -13.38
CA PRO A 103 -9.85 -25.42 -13.56
C PRO A 103 -8.35 -25.13 -13.35
N LYS A 104 -7.90 -23.92 -13.69
CA LYS A 104 -6.50 -23.50 -13.55
C LYS A 104 -6.15 -23.17 -12.09
N LEU A 105 -7.11 -22.75 -11.29
CA LEU A 105 -6.90 -22.49 -9.86
C LEU A 105 -6.81 -23.78 -9.04
N THR A 106 -7.37 -24.88 -9.55
CA THR A 106 -7.27 -26.21 -8.93
C THR A 106 -6.02 -26.99 -9.37
N ASP A 107 -5.15 -26.39 -10.17
CA ASP A 107 -3.85 -26.96 -10.53
C ASP A 107 -2.98 -27.16 -9.27
N PHE A 108 -2.38 -28.35 -9.12
CA PHE A 108 -1.56 -28.68 -7.96
C PHE A 108 -0.37 -27.72 -7.76
N ARG A 109 0.15 -27.13 -8.85
CA ARG A 109 1.21 -26.11 -8.79
C ARG A 109 0.80 -24.87 -7.99
N ILE A 110 -0.48 -24.51 -7.99
CA ILE A 110 -1.00 -23.40 -7.19
C ILE A 110 -0.87 -23.69 -5.70
N LEU A 111 -1.04 -24.95 -5.28
CA LEU A 111 -0.87 -25.38 -3.90
C LEU A 111 0.59 -25.30 -3.48
N LEU A 112 1.50 -25.73 -4.36
CA LEU A 112 2.95 -25.68 -4.14
C LEU A 112 3.48 -24.25 -3.92
N LEU A 113 2.85 -23.22 -4.48
CA LEU A 113 3.28 -21.82 -4.28
C LEU A 113 3.45 -21.49 -2.79
N LYS A 114 2.52 -21.94 -1.95
CA LYS A 114 2.55 -21.70 -0.51
C LYS A 114 3.74 -22.39 0.17
N GLU A 115 4.08 -23.60 -0.26
CA GLU A 115 5.22 -24.36 0.26
C GLU A 115 6.55 -23.62 -0.02
N TYR A 116 6.64 -22.94 -1.16
CA TYR A 116 7.77 -22.08 -1.53
C TYR A 116 7.67 -20.64 -1.00
N GLY A 117 6.70 -20.33 -0.12
CA GLY A 117 6.51 -18.98 0.42
C GLY A 117 6.05 -17.94 -0.62
N ILE A 118 5.55 -18.37 -1.76
CA ILE A 118 5.02 -17.52 -2.83
C ILE A 118 3.53 -17.26 -2.57
N ALA A 119 3.20 -16.01 -2.23
CA ALA A 119 1.82 -15.62 -2.07
C ALA A 119 1.07 -15.62 -3.41
N PHE A 120 -0.13 -16.22 -3.43
CA PHE A 120 -0.99 -16.19 -4.63
C PHE A 120 -1.29 -14.76 -5.11
N SER A 121 -1.36 -13.79 -4.19
CA SER A 121 -1.52 -12.36 -4.52
C SER A 121 -0.40 -11.79 -5.40
N SER A 122 0.78 -12.41 -5.40
CA SER A 122 1.88 -12.05 -6.31
C SER A 122 1.58 -12.49 -7.74
N ILE A 123 1.04 -13.71 -7.93
CA ILE A 123 0.54 -14.16 -9.25
C ILE A 123 -0.56 -13.23 -9.75
N VAL A 124 -1.51 -12.89 -8.88
CA VAL A 124 -2.57 -11.92 -9.18
C VAL A 124 -1.99 -10.57 -9.63
N SER A 125 -0.92 -10.12 -8.99
CA SER A 125 -0.31 -8.82 -9.30
C SER A 125 0.36 -8.79 -10.66
N ILE A 126 0.99 -9.90 -11.07
CA ILE A 126 1.63 -10.06 -12.39
C ILE A 126 0.57 -10.02 -13.50
N VAL A 127 -0.49 -10.81 -13.38
CA VAL A 127 -1.48 -10.97 -14.46
C VAL A 127 -2.54 -9.85 -14.49
N ARG A 128 -2.46 -8.87 -13.58
CA ARG A 128 -3.46 -7.80 -13.43
C ARG A 128 -3.63 -6.93 -14.67
N GLY A 129 -2.55 -6.70 -15.42
CA GLY A 129 -2.54 -5.89 -16.64
C GLY A 129 -3.06 -6.62 -17.88
N VAL A 130 -3.31 -7.93 -17.78
CA VAL A 130 -3.69 -8.79 -18.90
C VAL A 130 -5.17 -8.63 -19.21
N HIS A 131 -5.53 -8.68 -20.49
CA HIS A 131 -6.93 -8.69 -20.90
C HIS A 131 -7.65 -9.91 -20.31
N SER A 132 -8.88 -9.73 -19.79
CA SER A 132 -9.60 -10.75 -19.01
C SER A 132 -9.65 -12.14 -19.65
N ASN A 133 -9.79 -12.22 -20.98
CA ASN A 133 -9.88 -13.50 -21.68
C ASN A 133 -8.55 -14.29 -21.69
N ASN A 134 -7.43 -13.60 -21.47
CA ASN A 134 -6.08 -14.17 -21.54
C ASN A 134 -5.49 -14.43 -20.15
N ILE A 135 -6.20 -14.10 -19.07
CA ILE A 135 -5.73 -14.30 -17.69
C ILE A 135 -5.42 -15.77 -17.39
N PRO A 136 -6.25 -16.76 -17.78
CA PRO A 136 -5.91 -18.17 -17.58
C PRO A 136 -4.59 -18.57 -18.26
N THR A 137 -4.37 -18.12 -19.50
CA THR A 137 -3.14 -18.38 -20.25
C THR A 137 -1.93 -17.68 -19.62
N ALA A 138 -2.07 -16.43 -19.21
CA ALA A 138 -1.02 -15.70 -18.52
C ALA A 138 -0.63 -16.35 -17.19
N MET A 139 -1.60 -16.86 -16.42
CA MET A 139 -1.33 -17.58 -15.19
C MET A 139 -0.56 -18.87 -15.46
N GLU A 140 -0.92 -19.60 -16.53
CA GLU A 140 -0.19 -20.78 -17.00
C GLU A 140 1.25 -20.45 -17.38
N GLU A 141 1.48 -19.37 -18.14
CA GLU A 141 2.83 -18.91 -18.50
C GLU A 141 3.68 -18.60 -17.26
N VAL A 142 3.11 -17.92 -16.26
CA VAL A 142 3.82 -17.65 -14.99
C VAL A 142 4.20 -18.95 -14.31
N LEU A 143 3.24 -19.87 -14.12
CA LEU A 143 3.49 -21.16 -13.45
C LEU A 143 4.55 -21.99 -14.18
N ASN A 144 4.50 -22.06 -15.51
CA ASN A 144 5.50 -22.76 -16.32
C ASN A 144 6.90 -22.16 -16.21
N THR A 145 7.00 -20.86 -15.93
CA THR A 145 8.29 -20.18 -15.76
C THR A 145 8.89 -20.42 -14.37
N ILE A 146 8.04 -20.47 -13.33
CA ILE A 146 8.49 -20.54 -11.94
C ILE A 146 8.55 -21.96 -11.38
N LEU A 147 7.84 -22.91 -11.99
CA LEU A 147 7.81 -24.31 -11.56
C LEU A 147 8.16 -25.23 -12.71
N VAL A 148 9.07 -26.17 -12.46
CA VAL A 148 9.59 -27.14 -13.44
C VAL A 148 9.17 -28.55 -13.05
N LEU A 149 8.68 -29.31 -14.03
CA LEU A 149 8.36 -30.72 -13.86
C LEU A 149 9.65 -31.54 -13.83
N GLN A 150 9.85 -32.28 -12.76
CA GLN A 150 10.99 -33.19 -12.58
C GLN A 150 10.71 -34.57 -13.19
N ALA A 151 11.76 -35.34 -13.42
CA ALA A 151 11.66 -36.68 -14.00
C ALA A 151 10.81 -37.66 -13.16
N ASN A 152 10.69 -37.42 -11.85
CA ASN A 152 9.85 -38.20 -10.93
C ASN A 152 8.37 -37.77 -10.95
N GLY A 153 7.98 -36.83 -11.83
CA GLY A 153 6.60 -36.33 -11.93
C GLY A 153 6.23 -35.23 -10.94
N ALA A 154 7.13 -34.81 -10.04
CA ALA A 154 6.89 -33.72 -9.09
C ALA A 154 7.27 -32.36 -9.69
N TYR A 155 6.61 -31.29 -9.26
CA TYR A 155 6.99 -29.92 -9.59
C TYR A 155 7.90 -29.33 -8.52
N THR A 156 8.99 -28.69 -8.93
CA THR A 156 9.87 -27.91 -8.06
C THR A 156 9.99 -26.48 -8.52
N LEU A 157 10.43 -25.58 -7.65
CA LEU A 157 10.81 -24.22 -8.05
C LEU A 157 11.88 -24.28 -9.14
N SER A 158 11.79 -23.38 -10.13
CA SER A 158 12.80 -23.32 -11.18
C SER A 158 14.17 -22.99 -10.58
N PRO A 159 15.28 -23.59 -11.08
CA PRO A 159 16.61 -23.33 -10.53
C PRO A 159 16.97 -21.83 -10.54
N GLN A 160 16.53 -21.13 -11.59
CA GLN A 160 16.72 -19.68 -11.74
C GLN A 160 16.03 -18.90 -10.63
N LEU A 161 14.73 -19.15 -10.41
CA LEU A 161 13.99 -18.46 -9.36
C LEU A 161 14.52 -18.82 -7.96
N THR A 162 14.88 -20.09 -7.73
CA THR A 162 15.49 -20.56 -6.47
C THR A 162 16.72 -19.72 -6.13
N LYS A 163 17.64 -19.60 -7.09
CA LYS A 163 18.85 -18.78 -6.95
C LYS A 163 18.51 -17.29 -6.72
N VAL A 164 17.55 -16.73 -7.44
CA VAL A 164 17.16 -15.32 -7.25
C VAL A 164 16.61 -15.06 -5.84
N LEU A 165 15.76 -15.94 -5.32
CA LEU A 165 15.15 -15.78 -4.00
C LEU A 165 16.17 -15.98 -2.87
N GLU A 166 17.03 -17.00 -2.98
CA GLU A 166 18.04 -17.32 -1.96
C GLU A 166 19.16 -16.27 -1.87
N TYR A 167 19.68 -15.83 -3.02
CA TYR A 167 20.91 -15.02 -3.04
C TYR A 167 20.66 -13.52 -2.83
N TYR A 168 19.48 -12.99 -3.17
CA TYR A 168 19.24 -11.54 -3.21
C TYR A 168 18.29 -11.02 -2.13
N LYS A 169 17.96 -11.84 -1.12
CA LYS A 169 16.97 -11.52 -0.07
C LYS A 169 15.70 -10.89 -0.66
N CYS A 170 15.31 -11.41 -1.83
CA CYS A 170 14.21 -10.92 -2.63
C CYS A 170 13.00 -11.80 -2.34
N SER A 171 11.82 -11.20 -2.21
CA SER A 171 10.57 -11.98 -2.23
C SER A 171 10.03 -12.05 -3.65
N PHE A 172 9.30 -13.12 -3.99
CA PHE A 172 8.59 -13.19 -5.28
C PHE A 172 7.61 -12.01 -5.46
N THR A 173 7.09 -11.45 -4.36
CA THR A 173 6.28 -10.22 -4.37
C THR A 173 7.04 -9.03 -4.94
N ASN A 174 8.34 -8.90 -4.66
CA ASN A 174 9.15 -7.82 -5.22
C ASN A 174 9.30 -7.96 -6.75
N ILE A 175 9.48 -9.19 -7.24
CA ILE A 175 9.51 -9.50 -8.69
C ILE A 175 8.15 -9.22 -9.32
N ALA A 176 7.06 -9.67 -8.67
CA ALA A 176 5.70 -9.47 -9.14
C ALA A 176 5.31 -7.99 -9.28
N ASN A 177 5.76 -7.13 -8.36
CA ASN A 177 5.50 -5.69 -8.41
C ASN A 177 6.16 -5.03 -9.64
N ILE A 178 7.35 -5.48 -10.04
CA ILE A 178 8.05 -4.96 -11.23
C ILE A 178 7.28 -5.31 -12.51
N LEU A 179 6.79 -6.56 -12.57
CA LEU A 179 6.03 -7.10 -13.71
C LEU A 179 4.57 -6.62 -13.77
N ARG A 180 4.11 -5.84 -12.78
CA ARG A 180 2.76 -5.25 -12.84
C ARG A 180 2.64 -4.40 -14.11
N GLU A 181 1.50 -4.51 -14.81
CA GLU A 181 1.21 -3.89 -16.11
C GLU A 181 1.83 -4.58 -17.35
N VAL A 182 2.47 -5.75 -17.24
CA VAL A 182 2.76 -6.58 -18.43
C VAL A 182 1.43 -7.10 -19.00
N LYS A 183 1.20 -6.87 -20.29
CA LYS A 183 -0.08 -7.18 -20.98
C LYS A 183 -0.07 -8.50 -21.75
N SER A 184 1.10 -8.97 -22.17
CA SER A 184 1.31 -10.15 -23.01
C SER A 184 2.74 -10.68 -22.84
N ASN A 185 2.98 -11.93 -23.24
CA ASN A 185 4.30 -12.60 -23.18
C ASN A 185 4.91 -12.59 -21.76
N ILE A 186 4.09 -12.83 -20.74
CA ILE A 186 4.51 -12.70 -19.34
C ILE A 186 5.61 -13.70 -19.00
N GLY A 187 5.50 -14.93 -19.50
CA GLY A 187 6.52 -15.95 -19.25
C GLY A 187 7.91 -15.52 -19.76
N ALA A 188 7.96 -14.94 -20.96
CA ALA A 188 9.20 -14.46 -21.56
C ALA A 188 9.80 -13.27 -20.77
N VAL A 189 8.99 -12.26 -20.46
CA VAL A 189 9.44 -11.09 -19.68
C VAL A 189 9.88 -11.49 -18.26
N LEU A 190 9.17 -12.43 -17.61
CA LEU A 190 9.57 -12.96 -16.31
C LEU A 190 10.90 -13.72 -16.41
N SER A 191 11.08 -14.56 -17.43
CA SER A 191 12.33 -15.30 -17.64
C SER A 191 13.53 -14.37 -17.85
N GLU A 192 13.37 -13.36 -18.71
CA GLU A 192 14.39 -12.35 -18.97
C GLU A 192 14.71 -11.52 -17.71
N LEU A 193 13.68 -11.16 -16.93
CA LEU A 193 13.87 -10.48 -15.65
C LEU A 193 14.72 -11.35 -14.72
N LEU A 194 14.35 -12.61 -14.50
CA LEU A 194 15.09 -13.54 -13.65
C LEU A 194 16.56 -13.68 -14.10
N GLN A 195 16.82 -13.74 -15.40
CA GLN A 195 18.17 -13.80 -15.95
C GLN A 195 19.01 -12.57 -15.57
N ILE A 196 18.45 -11.36 -15.64
CA ILE A 196 19.16 -10.13 -15.22
C ILE A 196 19.39 -10.13 -13.71
N LEU A 197 18.43 -10.63 -12.93
CA LEU A 197 18.55 -10.70 -11.48
C LEU A 197 19.67 -11.63 -11.03
N GLU A 198 19.98 -12.66 -11.80
CA GLU A 198 21.12 -13.53 -11.56
C GLU A 198 22.50 -12.87 -11.79
N SER A 199 22.55 -11.68 -12.37
CA SER A 199 23.81 -11.02 -12.70
C SER A 199 24.64 -10.64 -11.46
N SER A 200 25.97 -10.72 -11.59
CA SER A 200 26.90 -10.30 -10.54
C SER A 200 26.77 -8.81 -10.18
N LYS A 201 26.23 -7.99 -11.08
CA LYS A 201 25.94 -6.57 -10.83
C LYS A 201 24.97 -6.38 -9.67
N ILE A 202 23.89 -7.17 -9.61
CA ILE A 202 22.92 -7.11 -8.50
C ILE A 202 23.59 -7.48 -7.17
N SER A 203 24.42 -8.55 -7.16
CA SER A 203 25.17 -8.94 -5.96
C SER A 203 26.14 -7.84 -5.51
N ASN A 204 26.78 -7.13 -6.44
CA ASN A 204 27.71 -6.06 -6.14
C ASN A 204 27.01 -4.86 -5.51
N LEU A 205 25.81 -4.48 -5.99
CA LEU A 205 25.03 -3.39 -5.40
C LEU A 205 24.72 -3.66 -3.92
N TYR A 206 24.35 -4.89 -3.57
CA TYR A 206 24.14 -5.26 -2.17
C TYR A 206 25.44 -5.22 -1.38
N LYS A 207 26.47 -5.96 -1.81
CA LYS A 207 27.72 -6.14 -1.04
C LYS A 207 28.52 -4.84 -0.86
N LYS A 208 28.50 -3.96 -1.86
CA LYS A 208 29.35 -2.76 -1.87
C LYS A 208 28.60 -1.48 -1.50
N LEU A 209 27.31 -1.37 -1.85
CA LEU A 209 26.52 -0.14 -1.62
C LEU A 209 25.41 -0.32 -0.58
N ASP A 210 25.18 -1.54 -0.09
CA ASP A 210 24.07 -1.88 0.81
C ASP A 210 22.69 -1.56 0.19
N ILE A 211 22.58 -1.71 -1.13
CA ILE A 211 21.32 -1.54 -1.86
C ILE A 211 20.60 -2.88 -1.94
N ASN A 212 19.43 -2.95 -1.31
CA ASN A 212 18.60 -4.15 -1.29
C ASN A 212 17.73 -4.26 -2.55
N PHE A 213 17.35 -5.50 -2.91
CA PHE A 213 16.43 -5.77 -4.03
C PHE A 213 15.11 -5.00 -3.90
N SER A 214 14.58 -4.95 -2.69
CA SER A 214 13.36 -4.24 -2.37
C SER A 214 13.43 -2.75 -2.75
N SER A 215 14.61 -2.13 -2.71
CA SER A 215 14.79 -0.71 -3.04
C SER A 215 14.58 -0.43 -4.52
N PHE A 216 15.19 -1.20 -5.43
CA PHE A 216 14.95 -0.99 -6.86
C PHE A 216 13.62 -1.58 -7.32
N SER A 217 13.14 -2.68 -6.72
CA SER A 217 11.78 -3.18 -6.94
C SER A 217 10.71 -2.13 -6.61
N SER A 218 10.91 -1.35 -5.54
CA SER A 218 10.03 -0.23 -5.17
C SER A 218 9.98 0.85 -6.26
N ILE A 219 11.14 1.20 -6.82
CA ILE A 219 11.27 2.20 -7.90
C ILE A 219 10.61 1.70 -9.19
N LEU A 220 10.89 0.45 -9.55
CA LEU A 220 10.41 -0.23 -10.76
C LEU A 220 8.98 -0.77 -10.65
N ASN A 221 8.31 -0.56 -9.51
CA ASN A 221 6.96 -1.06 -9.28
C ASN A 221 6.00 -0.51 -10.34
N GLY A 222 5.37 -1.40 -11.13
CA GLY A 222 4.51 -1.04 -12.24
C GLY A 222 5.24 -0.63 -13.53
N ALA A 223 6.52 -1.00 -13.69
CA ALA A 223 7.24 -0.78 -14.95
C ALA A 223 6.70 -1.66 -16.10
N GLY A 224 6.10 -2.80 -15.79
CA GLY A 224 5.45 -3.66 -16.77
C GLY A 224 6.43 -4.14 -17.84
N SER A 225 6.05 -4.06 -19.11
CA SER A 225 6.90 -4.54 -20.22
C SER A 225 8.20 -3.75 -20.41
N THR A 226 8.33 -2.55 -19.85
CA THR A 226 9.58 -1.77 -19.91
C THR A 226 10.53 -2.10 -18.76
N CYS A 227 10.17 -3.04 -17.88
CA CYS A 227 10.94 -3.34 -16.67
C CYS A 227 12.38 -3.78 -16.97
N ILE A 228 12.60 -4.53 -18.05
CA ILE A 228 13.93 -5.01 -18.44
C ILE A 228 14.86 -3.84 -18.75
N GLN A 229 14.47 -3.01 -19.74
CA GLN A 229 15.24 -1.83 -20.13
C GLN A 229 15.42 -0.85 -18.97
N ALA A 230 14.39 -0.67 -18.14
CA ALA A 230 14.47 0.19 -16.97
C ALA A 230 15.46 -0.37 -15.94
N LEU A 231 15.42 -1.68 -15.64
CA LEU A 231 16.36 -2.30 -14.72
C LEU A 231 17.80 -2.17 -15.22
N GLU A 232 18.07 -2.45 -16.50
CA GLU A 232 19.42 -2.31 -17.06
C GLU A 232 19.96 -0.89 -16.94
N LYS A 233 19.16 0.11 -17.29
CA LYS A 233 19.53 1.53 -17.12
C LYS A 233 19.73 1.89 -15.65
N LEU A 234 18.89 1.39 -14.76
CA LEU A 234 19.05 1.59 -13.33
C LEU A 234 20.41 1.03 -12.86
N LEU A 235 20.77 -0.18 -13.28
CA LEU A 235 22.07 -0.77 -12.95
C LEU A 235 23.26 0.01 -13.50
N GLN A 236 23.10 0.74 -14.62
CA GLN A 236 24.12 1.64 -15.16
C GLN A 236 24.24 2.92 -14.33
N ILE A 237 23.12 3.52 -13.92
CA ILE A 237 23.10 4.75 -13.09
C ILE A 237 23.69 4.51 -11.71
N LEU A 238 23.45 3.32 -11.14
CA LEU A 238 23.91 2.97 -9.79
C LEU A 238 25.41 2.62 -9.72
N ASP A 239 26.21 2.93 -10.74
CA ASP A 239 27.66 2.70 -10.72
C ASP A 239 28.39 3.67 -9.76
N HIS A 240 28.49 3.18 -8.53
CA HIS A 240 29.34 3.52 -7.39
C HIS A 240 29.56 4.98 -6.95
N SER A 241 30.12 5.87 -7.77
CA SER A 241 30.71 7.12 -7.23
C SER A 241 29.67 8.07 -6.65
N LYS A 242 28.60 8.36 -7.40
CA LYS A 242 27.57 9.31 -6.97
C LYS A 242 26.75 8.80 -5.78
N ILE A 243 26.41 7.51 -5.76
CA ILE A 243 25.64 6.93 -4.65
C ILE A 243 26.45 6.94 -3.35
N GLN A 244 27.75 6.66 -3.43
CA GLN A 244 28.63 6.73 -2.26
C GLN A 244 28.76 8.17 -1.74
N GLU A 245 28.86 9.15 -2.64
CA GLU A 245 28.88 10.57 -2.28
C GLU A 245 27.59 10.99 -1.54
N LEU A 246 26.42 10.65 -2.10
CA LEU A 246 25.12 10.92 -1.47
C LEU A 246 25.02 10.25 -0.09
N LYS A 247 25.50 9.02 0.04
CA LYS A 247 25.54 8.31 1.33
C LYS A 247 26.37 9.08 2.37
N ASN A 248 27.54 9.59 1.99
CA ASN A 248 28.38 10.41 2.87
C ASN A 248 27.71 11.73 3.28
N GLN A 249 26.86 12.29 2.42
CA GLN A 249 26.03 13.47 2.75
C GLN A 249 24.84 13.12 3.68
N GLY A 250 24.58 11.83 3.94
CA GLY A 250 23.45 11.36 4.76
C GLY A 250 22.18 11.08 3.95
N ILE A 251 22.31 10.94 2.63
CA ILE A 251 21.24 10.58 1.70
C ILE A 251 21.40 9.10 1.35
N SER A 252 20.60 8.25 1.98
CA SER A 252 20.64 6.81 1.68
C SER A 252 19.87 6.48 0.40
N PHE A 253 20.26 5.41 -0.29
CA PHE A 253 19.48 4.91 -1.42
C PHE A 253 18.06 4.49 -1.03
N SER A 254 17.84 4.04 0.22
CA SER A 254 16.49 3.79 0.74
C SER A 254 15.63 5.05 0.79
N ASN A 255 16.20 6.24 1.01
CA ASN A 255 15.45 7.49 0.93
C ASN A 255 15.02 7.77 -0.51
N ILE A 256 15.94 7.62 -1.47
CA ILE A 256 15.68 7.79 -2.91
C ILE A 256 14.59 6.80 -3.37
N SER A 257 14.74 5.53 -3.03
CA SER A 257 13.77 4.47 -3.34
C SER A 257 12.39 4.70 -2.73
N SER A 258 12.33 5.24 -1.51
CA SER A 258 11.08 5.59 -0.86
C SER A 258 10.34 6.70 -1.61
N ILE A 259 11.07 7.74 -2.02
CA ILE A 259 10.53 8.87 -2.78
C ILE A 259 10.01 8.42 -4.15
N LEU A 260 10.84 7.65 -4.87
CA LEU A 260 10.54 7.17 -6.23
C LEU A 260 9.66 5.91 -6.27
N ASN A 261 9.15 5.45 -5.13
CA ASN A 261 8.30 4.27 -5.07
C ASN A 261 7.08 4.44 -6.00
N GLY A 262 6.91 3.49 -6.93
CA GLY A 262 5.81 3.50 -7.89
C GLY A 262 6.02 4.44 -9.09
N ALA A 263 7.26 4.87 -9.38
CA ALA A 263 7.56 5.62 -10.60
C ALA A 263 7.39 4.76 -11.89
N GLY A 264 7.48 3.44 -11.76
CA GLY A 264 7.13 2.49 -12.82
C GLY A 264 7.95 2.70 -14.09
N SER A 265 7.28 2.83 -15.25
CA SER A 265 7.94 2.99 -16.55
C SER A 265 8.71 4.30 -16.70
N THR A 266 8.42 5.31 -15.88
CA THR A 266 9.11 6.63 -15.89
C THR A 266 10.26 6.73 -14.89
N CYS A 267 10.56 5.64 -14.17
CA CYS A 267 11.49 5.65 -13.05
C CYS A 267 12.90 6.15 -13.39
N ILE A 268 13.41 5.86 -14.58
CA ILE A 268 14.77 6.26 -14.98
C ILE A 268 14.86 7.77 -15.16
N GLN A 269 13.93 8.36 -15.90
CA GLN A 269 13.85 9.80 -16.07
C GLN A 269 13.67 10.52 -14.72
N ALA A 270 12.82 9.96 -13.85
CA ALA A 270 12.60 10.51 -12.52
C ALA A 270 13.85 10.40 -11.63
N LEU A 271 14.57 9.27 -11.68
CA LEU A 271 15.80 9.06 -10.93
C LEU A 271 16.91 10.02 -11.37
N GLU A 272 17.16 10.15 -12.68
CA GLU A 272 18.19 11.04 -13.22
C GLU A 272 17.96 12.49 -12.78
N LYS A 273 16.73 12.99 -12.93
CA LYS A 273 16.36 14.33 -12.46
C LYS A 273 16.51 14.47 -10.95
N LEU A 274 16.10 13.46 -10.18
CA LEU A 274 16.23 13.50 -8.72
C LEU A 274 17.70 13.56 -8.31
N LEU A 275 18.58 12.77 -8.94
CA LEU A 275 20.02 12.79 -8.66
C LEU A 275 20.66 14.14 -8.99
N GLN A 276 20.21 14.83 -10.06
CA GLN A 276 20.65 16.18 -10.38
C GLN A 276 20.28 17.19 -9.27
N ILE A 277 19.05 17.13 -8.75
CA ILE A 277 18.60 18.00 -7.65
C ILE A 277 19.38 17.72 -6.35
N LEU A 278 19.72 16.45 -6.09
CA LEU A 278 20.46 16.04 -4.89
C LEU A 278 21.92 16.47 -4.90
N ASP A 279 22.46 16.93 -6.03
CA ASP A 279 23.83 17.42 -6.17
C ASP A 279 24.03 18.87 -5.68
N HIS A 280 23.04 19.44 -5.00
CA HIS A 280 23.07 20.83 -4.55
C HIS A 280 23.49 20.98 -3.07
N SER A 281 24.32 22.00 -2.80
CA SER A 281 24.80 22.38 -1.46
C SER A 281 23.67 22.63 -0.43
N LYS A 282 22.45 22.92 -0.90
CA LYS A 282 21.27 23.17 -0.07
C LYS A 282 20.93 22.02 0.88
N ILE A 283 21.11 20.76 0.47
CA ILE A 283 20.80 19.62 1.35
C ILE A 283 21.70 19.62 2.60
N GLN A 284 22.97 19.97 2.42
CA GLN A 284 23.91 20.06 3.53
C GLN A 284 23.60 21.24 4.46
N GLU A 285 23.16 22.38 3.90
CA GLU A 285 22.69 23.51 4.68
C GLU A 285 21.47 23.15 5.55
N LEU A 286 20.46 22.50 4.95
CA LEU A 286 19.27 22.03 5.65
C LEU A 286 19.62 21.05 6.77
N LYS A 287 20.58 20.15 6.53
CA LYS A 287 21.11 19.23 7.54
C LYS A 287 21.70 19.98 8.73
N ASN A 288 22.49 21.04 8.49
CA ASN A 288 23.05 21.88 9.55
C ASN A 288 21.97 22.64 10.33
N GLN A 289 20.86 22.98 9.69
CA GLN A 289 19.68 23.57 10.34
C GLN A 289 18.86 22.53 11.15
N GLY A 290 19.18 21.24 11.05
CA GLY A 290 18.49 20.16 11.75
C GLY A 290 17.37 19.50 10.94
N ILE A 291 17.34 19.72 9.62
CA ILE A 291 16.47 19.04 8.68
C ILE A 291 17.27 17.93 7.99
N SER A 292 17.05 16.69 8.40
CA SER A 292 17.68 15.55 7.73
C SER A 292 16.99 15.25 6.39
N PHE A 293 17.74 14.71 5.42
CA PHE A 293 17.13 14.23 4.18
C PHE A 293 16.11 13.12 4.42
N SER A 294 16.27 12.31 5.49
CA SER A 294 15.26 11.34 5.89
C SER A 294 13.91 11.98 6.20
N ASN A 295 13.88 13.18 6.81
CA ASN A 295 12.63 13.91 7.04
C ASN A 295 11.95 14.31 5.73
N ILE A 296 12.72 14.84 4.77
CA ILE A 296 12.21 15.21 3.43
C ILE A 296 11.69 13.95 2.71
N SER A 297 12.47 12.87 2.72
CA SER A 297 12.09 11.60 2.08
C SER A 297 10.85 10.97 2.69
N SER A 298 10.62 11.17 3.98
CA SER A 298 9.42 10.71 4.67
C SER A 298 8.18 11.43 4.14
N ILE A 299 8.26 12.75 3.95
CA ILE A 299 7.16 13.55 3.39
C ILE A 299 6.88 13.12 1.95
N LEU A 300 7.92 13.02 1.13
CA LEU A 300 7.85 12.71 -0.30
C LEU A 300 7.73 11.22 -0.62
N SER A 301 7.62 10.34 0.38
CA SER A 301 7.51 8.90 0.14
C SER A 301 6.32 8.61 -0.78
N LYS A 302 6.57 7.81 -1.83
CA LYS A 302 5.62 7.47 -2.90
C LYS A 302 5.20 8.65 -3.79
N ALA A 303 6.03 9.68 -3.94
CA ALA A 303 5.83 10.69 -4.97
C ALA A 303 6.00 10.13 -6.40
N GLY A 304 6.77 9.04 -6.54
CA GLY A 304 6.91 8.30 -7.81
C GLY A 304 7.50 9.19 -8.90
N ALA A 305 6.86 9.24 -10.07
CA ALA A 305 7.31 10.02 -11.22
C ALA A 305 7.40 11.54 -10.94
N ALA A 306 6.55 12.05 -10.05
CA ALA A 306 6.51 13.47 -9.69
C ALA A 306 7.56 13.87 -8.63
N ALA A 307 8.37 12.92 -8.16
CA ALA A 307 9.37 13.13 -7.13
C ALA A 307 10.35 14.30 -7.39
N PRO A 308 10.91 14.48 -8.59
CA PRO A 308 11.85 15.58 -8.82
C PRO A 308 11.21 16.95 -8.59
N GLN A 309 10.05 17.18 -9.22
CA GLN A 309 9.30 18.42 -9.06
C GLN A 309 8.89 18.66 -7.60
N ALA A 310 8.44 17.61 -6.91
CA ALA A 310 8.06 17.72 -5.51
C ALA A 310 9.27 18.02 -4.60
N LEU A 311 10.45 17.46 -4.89
CA LEU A 311 11.66 17.78 -4.14
C LEU A 311 12.08 19.24 -4.35
N GLU A 312 12.12 19.73 -5.59
CA GLU A 312 12.44 21.14 -5.90
C GLU A 312 11.53 22.09 -5.11
N GLN A 313 10.23 21.84 -5.10
CA GLN A 313 9.28 22.66 -4.36
C GLN A 313 9.50 22.60 -2.84
N ILE A 314 9.79 21.42 -2.26
CA ILE A 314 10.15 21.35 -0.83
C ILE A 314 11.41 22.15 -0.55
N LEU A 315 12.44 22.06 -1.39
CA LEU A 315 13.68 22.80 -1.17
C LEU A 315 13.47 24.32 -1.22
N GLN A 316 12.59 24.80 -2.10
CA GLN A 316 12.18 26.21 -2.14
C GLN A 316 11.44 26.64 -0.87
N ILE A 317 10.50 25.83 -0.38
CA ILE A 317 9.75 26.11 0.86
C ILE A 317 10.67 26.13 2.09
N LEU A 318 11.68 25.26 2.12
CA LEU A 318 12.61 25.13 3.26
C LEU A 318 13.74 26.17 3.25
N ASP A 319 13.78 27.08 2.28
CA ASP A 319 14.77 28.16 2.20
C ASP A 319 14.40 29.38 3.09
N HIS A 320 13.44 29.22 4.00
CA HIS A 320 12.87 30.34 4.77
C HIS A 320 13.34 30.40 6.23
N SER A 321 13.55 31.63 6.73
CA SER A 321 13.85 31.98 8.13
C SER A 321 12.88 31.36 9.15
N LYS A 322 11.64 31.11 8.71
CA LYS A 322 10.56 30.50 9.52
C LYS A 322 10.93 29.15 10.12
N ILE A 323 11.72 28.31 9.44
CA ILE A 323 12.13 27.01 9.99
C ILE A 323 13.02 27.18 11.23
N GLN A 324 13.96 28.12 11.15
CA GLN A 324 14.86 28.41 12.27
C GLN A 324 14.09 29.00 13.45
N GLU A 325 13.10 29.84 13.17
CA GLU A 325 12.19 30.37 14.19
C GLU A 325 11.38 29.26 14.86
N LEU A 326 10.75 28.38 14.09
CA LEU A 326 10.02 27.22 14.63
C LEU A 326 10.90 26.36 15.54
N LYS A 327 12.16 26.11 15.12
CA LYS A 327 13.13 25.37 15.92
C LYS A 327 13.42 26.06 17.26
N ASN A 328 13.62 27.37 17.28
CA ASN A 328 13.86 28.13 18.50
C ASN A 328 12.68 28.06 19.48
N GLN A 329 11.48 27.82 18.97
CA GLN A 329 10.26 27.64 19.79
C GLN A 329 10.05 26.20 20.27
N GLY A 330 10.94 25.28 19.89
CA GLY A 330 10.85 23.86 20.23
C GLY A 330 9.99 23.04 19.26
N ILE A 331 9.70 23.58 18.07
CA ILE A 331 9.06 22.85 16.98
C ILE A 331 10.17 22.32 16.07
N HIS A 332 10.51 21.04 16.23
CA HIS A 332 11.52 20.40 15.39
C HIS A 332 10.90 19.95 14.06
N PHE A 333 11.66 20.08 12.96
CA PHE A 333 11.18 19.65 11.65
C PHE A 333 10.85 18.14 11.60
N ALA A 334 11.49 17.33 12.44
CA ALA A 334 11.13 15.93 12.60
C ALA A 334 9.65 15.74 12.96
N ASN A 335 9.08 16.60 13.82
CA ASN A 335 7.67 16.57 14.18
C ASN A 335 6.75 16.92 13.00
N ILE A 336 7.14 17.92 12.20
CA ILE A 336 6.42 18.29 10.95
C ILE A 336 6.46 17.11 9.96
N SER A 337 7.64 16.53 9.76
CA SER A 337 7.81 15.39 8.85
C SER A 337 7.05 14.15 9.28
N ASN A 338 6.85 13.94 10.59
CA ASN A 338 6.04 12.84 11.13
C ASN A 338 4.56 13.03 10.80
N ILE A 339 4.03 14.25 10.94
CA ILE A 339 2.65 14.59 10.57
C ILE A 339 2.43 14.37 9.06
N LEU A 340 3.37 14.83 8.24
CA LEU A 340 3.31 14.80 6.78
C LEU A 340 3.88 13.50 6.16
N SER A 341 4.22 12.50 6.96
CA SER A 341 4.87 11.28 6.46
C SER A 341 3.97 10.50 5.49
N GLY A 342 4.48 10.26 4.28
CA GLY A 342 3.80 9.56 3.20
C GLY A 342 2.81 10.42 2.41
N THR A 343 3.01 11.73 2.38
CA THR A 343 2.17 12.64 1.57
C THR A 343 2.46 12.50 0.07
N GLY A 344 3.69 12.14 -0.30
CA GLY A 344 4.10 11.94 -1.69
C GLY A 344 4.14 13.26 -2.46
N ALA A 345 3.61 13.26 -3.68
CA ALA A 345 3.66 14.40 -4.59
C ALA A 345 2.91 15.65 -4.06
N ALA A 346 1.91 15.47 -3.18
CA ALA A 346 1.21 16.59 -2.52
C ALA A 346 1.99 17.17 -1.32
N GLY A 347 3.16 16.60 -1.00
CA GLY A 347 4.00 16.98 0.13
C GLY A 347 4.32 18.47 0.21
N PRO A 348 4.76 19.13 -0.89
CA PRO A 348 5.07 20.55 -0.88
C PRO A 348 3.87 21.41 -0.49
N GLN A 349 2.72 21.21 -1.13
CA GLN A 349 1.51 21.98 -0.84
C GLN A 349 1.02 21.77 0.60
N ALA A 350 1.10 20.54 1.11
CA ALA A 350 0.71 20.24 2.49
C ALA A 350 1.69 20.87 3.50
N LEU A 351 2.99 20.85 3.21
CA LEU A 351 4.02 21.49 4.03
C LEU A 351 3.82 23.01 4.10
N GLU A 352 3.64 23.66 2.94
CA GLU A 352 3.43 25.10 2.87
C GLU A 352 2.23 25.54 3.71
N LYS A 353 1.07 24.88 3.53
CA LYS A 353 -0.14 25.18 4.32
C LYS A 353 0.06 24.91 5.81
N LEU A 354 0.70 23.79 6.17
CA LEU A 354 0.98 23.48 7.57
C LEU A 354 1.85 24.57 8.21
N LEU A 355 2.89 25.03 7.50
CA LEU A 355 3.74 26.12 7.97
C LEU A 355 2.94 27.41 8.12
N GLN A 356 2.00 27.73 7.21
CA GLN A 356 1.13 28.91 7.34
C GLN A 356 0.25 28.86 8.60
N ILE A 357 -0.27 27.68 8.97
CA ILE A 357 -1.11 27.49 10.16
C ILE A 357 -0.33 27.60 11.47
N LEU A 358 0.95 27.24 11.46
CA LEU A 358 1.80 27.31 12.66
C LEU A 358 2.01 28.77 13.08
N ASP A 359 1.09 29.25 13.93
CA ASP A 359 1.18 30.50 14.67
C ASP A 359 2.03 30.29 15.92
N TYR A 360 3.14 31.02 15.97
CA TYR A 360 4.07 30.99 17.09
C TYR A 360 3.38 31.28 18.43
N SER A 361 2.56 32.32 18.50
CA SER A 361 1.95 32.78 19.75
C SER A 361 1.07 31.70 20.37
N LYS A 362 0.28 31.04 19.51
CA LYS A 362 -0.59 29.94 19.87
C LYS A 362 0.18 28.73 20.38
N ILE A 363 1.25 28.32 19.69
CA ILE A 363 2.05 27.16 20.13
C ILE A 363 2.76 27.44 21.45
N GLN A 364 3.23 28.67 21.67
CA GLN A 364 3.89 29.04 22.92
C GLN A 364 2.90 29.07 24.09
N GLU A 365 1.66 29.52 23.86
CA GLU A 365 0.59 29.44 24.86
C GLU A 365 0.31 27.98 25.27
N LEU A 366 0.12 27.10 24.28
CA LEU A 366 -0.09 25.67 24.51
C LEU A 366 1.07 25.03 25.27
N LYS A 367 2.32 25.40 24.93
CA LYS A 367 3.51 24.94 25.62
C LYS A 367 3.52 25.35 27.09
N ASN A 368 3.12 26.58 27.42
CA ASN A 368 2.98 27.05 28.80
C ASN A 368 1.89 26.28 29.57
N GLN A 369 0.87 25.80 28.85
CA GLN A 369 -0.15 24.91 29.39
C GLN A 369 0.32 23.45 29.53
N GLY A 370 1.56 23.12 29.12
CA GLY A 370 2.12 21.77 29.19
C GLY A 370 1.79 20.90 27.98
N ILE A 371 1.37 21.51 26.87
CA ILE A 371 1.06 20.86 25.60
C ILE A 371 2.20 21.14 24.64
N HIS A 372 3.08 20.15 24.41
CA HIS A 372 4.20 20.32 23.51
C HIS A 372 3.81 19.97 22.07
N PHE A 373 4.47 20.60 21.10
CA PHE A 373 4.23 20.29 19.69
C PHE A 373 4.51 18.82 19.34
N ALA A 374 5.39 18.14 20.09
CA ALA A 374 5.60 16.71 19.97
C ALA A 374 4.33 15.90 20.29
N ASN A 375 3.49 16.34 21.23
CA ASN A 375 2.19 15.71 21.53
C ASN A 375 1.24 15.87 20.35
N ILE A 376 1.13 17.09 19.80
CA ILE A 376 0.33 17.37 18.60
C ILE A 376 0.80 16.51 17.42
N SER A 377 2.11 16.44 17.20
CA SER A 377 2.72 15.62 16.16
C SER A 377 2.47 14.12 16.34
N SER A 378 2.45 13.63 17.57
CA SER A 378 2.12 12.24 17.90
C SER A 378 0.68 11.91 17.47
N ILE A 379 -0.28 12.76 17.85
CA ILE A 379 -1.70 12.59 17.49
C ILE A 379 -1.88 12.63 15.97
N LEU A 380 -1.32 13.65 15.31
CA LEU A 380 -1.46 13.89 13.88
C LEU A 380 -0.48 13.11 13.01
N SER A 381 0.26 12.15 13.58
CA SER A 381 1.24 11.36 12.83
C SER A 381 0.58 10.72 11.59
N LYS A 382 1.22 10.88 10.42
CA LYS A 382 0.72 10.38 9.13
C LYS A 382 -0.67 10.91 8.73
N ALA A 383 -1.07 12.11 9.18
CA ALA A 383 -2.23 12.82 8.64
C ALA A 383 -2.06 13.22 7.15
N ARG A 384 -0.81 13.28 6.66
CA ARG A 384 -0.44 13.48 5.25
C ARG A 384 -1.06 14.76 4.66
N ALA A 385 -1.66 14.70 3.47
CA ALA A 385 -2.25 15.85 2.79
C ALA A 385 -3.41 16.50 3.59
N ALA A 386 -4.05 15.77 4.51
CA ALA A 386 -5.09 16.30 5.38
C ALA A 386 -4.54 16.97 6.65
N ALA A 387 -3.21 16.93 6.87
CA ALA A 387 -2.57 17.49 8.05
C ALA A 387 -2.88 18.97 8.31
N PRO A 388 -2.92 19.87 7.31
CA PRO A 388 -3.27 21.27 7.57
C PRO A 388 -4.65 21.41 8.23
N GLN A 389 -5.66 20.76 7.65
CA GLN A 389 -7.04 20.79 8.17
C GLN A 389 -7.15 20.12 9.54
N ALA A 390 -6.41 19.04 9.75
CA ALA A 390 -6.40 18.34 11.04
C ALA A 390 -5.70 19.17 12.12
N LEU A 391 -4.62 19.89 11.79
CA LEU A 391 -3.93 20.78 12.72
C LEU A 391 -4.80 21.96 13.12
N GLU A 392 -5.45 22.64 12.16
CA GLU A 392 -6.38 23.74 12.46
C GLU A 392 -7.47 23.32 13.44
N LYS A 393 -8.14 22.19 13.17
CA LYS A 393 -9.17 21.64 14.07
C LYS A 393 -8.61 21.28 15.43
N LEU A 394 -7.43 20.65 15.47
CA LEU A 394 -6.82 20.27 16.74
C LEU A 394 -6.52 21.50 17.59
N LEU A 395 -5.91 22.54 17.00
CA LEU A 395 -5.61 23.79 17.70
C LEU A 395 -6.90 24.44 18.23
N GLN A 396 -7.99 24.46 17.46
CA GLN A 396 -9.29 24.97 17.93
C GLN A 396 -9.84 24.21 19.15
N ILE A 397 -9.63 22.89 19.23
CA ILE A 397 -10.06 22.09 20.37
C ILE A 397 -9.17 22.34 21.59
N LEU A 398 -7.86 22.50 21.38
CA LEU A 398 -6.89 22.75 22.46
C LEU A 398 -7.07 24.13 23.10
N ASP A 399 -7.75 25.04 22.40
CA ASP A 399 -8.07 26.38 22.88
C ASP A 399 -9.25 26.40 23.87
N GLN A 400 -9.79 25.24 24.22
CA GLN A 400 -10.89 25.11 25.17
C GLN A 400 -10.39 25.04 26.61
N SER A 401 -11.07 25.73 27.53
CA SER A 401 -10.77 25.71 28.98
C SER A 401 -10.72 24.30 29.58
N LYS A 402 -11.42 23.37 28.96
CA LYS A 402 -11.55 21.98 29.38
C LYS A 402 -10.22 21.24 29.46
N ILE A 403 -9.26 21.51 28.57
CA ILE A 403 -7.94 20.86 28.66
C ILE A 403 -7.21 21.31 29.94
N GLN A 404 -7.39 22.56 30.33
CA GLN A 404 -6.83 23.09 31.56
C GLN A 404 -7.54 22.52 32.81
N GLU A 405 -8.85 22.28 32.75
CA GLU A 405 -9.60 21.61 33.82
C GLU A 405 -9.10 20.18 34.03
N LEU A 406 -8.92 19.40 32.96
CA LEU A 406 -8.38 18.03 33.03
C LEU A 406 -6.97 18.03 33.64
N LYS A 407 -6.13 19.01 33.27
CA LYS A 407 -4.81 19.18 33.88
C LYS A 407 -4.91 19.43 35.39
N ASN A 408 -5.85 20.26 35.83
CA ASN A 408 -6.07 20.54 37.25
C ASN A 408 -6.59 19.30 38.02
N GLN A 409 -7.23 18.35 37.32
CA GLN A 409 -7.65 17.05 37.84
C GLN A 409 -6.53 15.99 37.80
N GLY A 410 -5.33 16.35 37.35
CA GLY A 410 -4.18 15.44 37.27
C GLY A 410 -4.06 14.67 35.94
N ILE A 411 -4.93 14.94 34.97
CA ILE A 411 -4.85 14.33 33.63
C ILE A 411 -3.98 15.22 32.74
N HIS A 412 -2.73 14.79 32.54
CA HIS A 412 -1.80 15.51 31.67
C HIS A 412 -2.07 15.24 30.18
N PHE A 413 -1.96 16.29 29.35
CA PHE A 413 -2.17 16.17 27.90
C PHE A 413 -1.23 15.15 27.23
N ALA A 414 -0.03 14.95 27.77
CA ALA A 414 0.88 13.91 27.31
C ALA A 414 0.22 12.51 27.31
N ASN A 415 -0.58 12.19 28.34
CA ASN A 415 -1.29 10.91 28.44
C ASN A 415 -2.37 10.79 27.36
N ILE A 416 -3.13 11.86 27.14
CA ILE A 416 -4.14 11.93 26.07
C ILE A 416 -3.47 11.76 24.70
N SER A 417 -2.34 12.42 24.47
CA SER A 417 -1.59 12.32 23.22
C SER A 417 -1.00 10.93 22.97
N ASN A 418 -0.72 10.16 24.02
CA ASN A 418 -0.28 8.77 23.91
C ASN A 418 -1.45 7.86 23.51
N ILE A 419 -2.63 8.06 24.09
CA ILE A 419 -3.86 7.32 23.71
C ILE A 419 -4.20 7.58 22.24
N LEU A 420 -4.09 8.83 21.80
CA LEU A 420 -4.43 9.26 20.45
C LEU A 420 -3.26 9.16 19.45
N SER A 421 -2.12 8.60 19.85
CA SER A 421 -0.94 8.54 19.00
C SER A 421 -1.22 7.78 17.70
N GLY A 422 -0.88 8.39 16.56
CA GLY A 422 -1.09 7.79 15.26
C GLY A 422 -2.53 7.85 14.73
N ALA A 423 -3.45 8.55 15.41
CA ALA A 423 -4.81 8.78 14.90
C ALA A 423 -4.83 9.56 13.57
N GLY A 424 -3.77 10.33 13.30
CA GLY A 424 -3.59 11.06 12.05
C GLY A 424 -4.69 12.10 11.85
N ALA A 425 -5.30 12.11 10.67
CA ALA A 425 -6.34 13.09 10.34
C ALA A 425 -7.61 12.96 11.18
N ALA A 426 -7.85 11.82 11.84
CA ALA A 426 -8.98 11.59 12.74
C ALA A 426 -8.69 12.04 14.19
N GLY A 427 -7.45 12.40 14.51
CA GLY A 427 -7.03 12.81 15.85
C GLY A 427 -7.88 13.91 16.49
N PRO A 428 -8.24 15.00 15.79
CA PRO A 428 -9.12 16.04 16.35
C PRO A 428 -10.48 15.49 16.78
N GLN A 429 -11.13 14.70 15.92
CA GLN A 429 -12.44 14.11 16.22
C GLN A 429 -12.34 13.13 17.40
N ALA A 430 -11.27 12.33 17.46
CA ALA A 430 -11.05 11.42 18.57
C ALA A 430 -10.82 12.17 19.90
N LEU A 431 -10.11 13.30 19.88
CA LEU A 431 -9.96 14.16 21.06
C LEU A 431 -11.30 14.73 21.51
N GLU A 432 -12.12 15.27 20.60
CA GLU A 432 -13.47 15.76 20.94
C GLU A 432 -14.32 14.67 21.59
N GLN A 433 -14.28 13.45 21.08
CA GLN A 433 -15.00 12.32 21.67
C GLN A 433 -14.51 11.98 23.08
N ILE A 434 -13.19 11.96 23.31
CA ILE A 434 -12.63 11.76 24.66
C ILE A 434 -13.10 12.88 25.60
N LEU A 435 -13.04 14.13 25.16
CA LEU A 435 -13.51 15.25 25.97
C LEU A 435 -15.00 15.09 26.29
N GLN A 436 -15.86 14.78 25.31
CA GLN A 436 -17.29 14.54 25.55
C GLN A 436 -17.55 13.37 26.51
N MET A 437 -16.77 12.29 26.43
CA MET A 437 -16.88 11.17 27.38
C MET A 437 -16.53 11.59 28.80
N LEU A 438 -15.53 12.45 28.97
CA LEU A 438 -15.12 12.95 30.29
C LEU A 438 -16.15 13.91 30.92
N ASP A 439 -17.09 14.45 30.15
CA ASP A 439 -18.25 15.18 30.71
C ASP A 439 -19.26 14.26 31.40
N ASN A 440 -19.15 12.94 31.22
CA ASN A 440 -20.05 12.00 31.86
C ASN A 440 -19.68 11.84 33.35
N PRO A 441 -20.54 12.27 34.30
CA PRO A 441 -20.22 12.27 35.73
C PRO A 441 -19.99 10.86 36.31
N ILE A 442 -20.38 9.79 35.60
CA ILE A 442 -20.10 8.40 35.98
C ILE A 442 -18.62 8.05 35.72
N LEU A 443 -18.03 8.55 34.63
CA LEU A 443 -16.64 8.29 34.26
C LEU A 443 -15.66 9.06 35.15
N LEU A 444 -15.96 10.32 35.49
CA LEU A 444 -15.22 11.10 36.50
C LEU A 444 -15.20 10.41 37.89
N LYS A 445 -16.26 9.69 38.27
CA LYS A 445 -16.32 8.94 39.55
C LYS A 445 -15.48 7.66 39.54
N LEU A 446 -15.26 7.03 38.39
CA LEU A 446 -14.36 5.87 38.26
C LEU A 446 -12.89 6.26 38.42
N GLU A 447 -12.59 7.55 38.25
CA GLU A 447 -11.25 8.13 38.43
C GLU A 447 -10.83 8.23 39.90
N ILE A 448 -11.77 8.45 40.83
CA ILE A 448 -11.48 8.43 42.29
C ILE A 448 -11.04 7.03 42.76
N ARG A 449 -11.24 5.97 41.94
CA ARG A 449 -10.86 4.59 42.25
C ARG A 449 -9.81 3.97 41.32
N GLY A 450 -9.13 4.75 40.47
CA GLY A 450 -7.95 4.28 39.72
C GLY A 450 -8.24 3.31 38.56
N ILE A 451 -9.45 3.31 37.99
CA ILE A 451 -9.84 2.40 36.89
C ILE A 451 -10.15 3.22 35.63
N PHE A 452 -9.12 3.78 34.99
CA PHE A 452 -9.22 4.27 33.61
C PHE A 452 -8.35 3.46 32.63
N PHE A 453 -7.53 2.54 33.13
CA PHE A 453 -6.57 1.78 32.30
C PHE A 453 -7.18 0.62 31.50
N LEU A 454 -8.41 0.16 31.80
CA LEU A 454 -8.94 -1.07 31.19
C LEU A 454 -10.00 -0.88 30.10
N ILE A 455 -10.73 0.25 30.05
CA ILE A 455 -11.93 0.34 29.21
C ILE A 455 -11.63 0.78 27.76
N LEU A 456 -10.53 1.50 27.51
CA LEU A 456 -10.17 1.95 26.16
C LEU A 456 -9.41 0.91 25.31
N VAL A 457 -9.00 -0.23 25.88
CA VAL A 457 -8.27 -1.30 25.17
C VAL A 457 -9.19 -2.39 24.63
N VAL A 458 -10.48 -2.40 24.99
CA VAL A 458 -11.43 -3.44 24.58
C VAL A 458 -12.72 -2.81 24.05
N SER A 459 -12.65 -2.21 22.87
CA SER A 459 -13.77 -1.97 21.92
C SER A 459 -13.16 -1.61 20.57
#